data_AF-A0A0N7ZCY9-F1
#
_entry.id   AF-A0A0N7ZCY9-F1
#
_cell.length_a   1.000
_cell.length_b   1.000
_cell.length_c   1.000
_cell.angle_alpha   90.00
_cell.angle_beta   90.00
_cell.angle_gamma   90.00
#
_symmetry.space_group_name_H-M   'P 1'
#
loop_
_entity.id
_entity.type
_entity.pdbx_description
1 polymer ?
#
loop_
_entity_poly.entity_id
_entity_poly.type
_entity_poly.pdbx_seq_one_letter_code
_entity_poly.pdbx_strand_id
1 'polypeptide(L)'
;MGEPEQVIAEPDEQELEGIHPPTLEQQNPAVITYLVTRVLSFLTAYGWYAVGFLLVGFIAWTWLEPKIKRWLKKREDDQEAAEYHKNPDILLARHQALDVARQRMQEQYNKAAYESLEKKKVKEEKKREDKIAEWERMQSGKGHKLKDKSSASVSDANSTSSNSAKDKPATKPRMRPEYNPLTGDTGASSCRWRPTGRGPSGGG
;
A
#
# COMPACT_ATOMS: atom_id res chain seq x y z
N MET A 1 -57.56 -4.63 -121.32
CA MET A 1 -58.52 -4.98 -120.25
C MET A 1 -57.73 -5.67 -119.16
N GLY A 2 -57.67 -5.06 -117.97
CA GLY A 2 -56.95 -5.58 -116.81
C GLY A 2 -56.30 -4.47 -115.98
N GLU A 3 -57.10 -3.64 -115.32
CA GLU A 3 -56.76 -3.08 -114.00
C GLU A 3 -57.47 -3.95 -112.93
N PRO A 4 -57.26 -3.77 -111.61
CA PRO A 4 -56.02 -3.57 -110.84
C PRO A 4 -55.99 -4.48 -109.59
N GLU A 5 -54.83 -4.70 -108.96
CA GLU A 5 -54.80 -4.98 -107.50
C GLU A 5 -53.64 -4.21 -106.87
N GLN A 6 -53.98 -3.10 -106.22
CA GLN A 6 -53.12 -2.46 -105.24
C GLN A 6 -53.42 -3.08 -103.89
N VAL A 7 -52.40 -3.73 -103.31
CA VAL A 7 -52.44 -4.22 -101.93
C VAL A 7 -52.27 -3.01 -101.01
N ILE A 8 -53.33 -2.73 -100.26
CA ILE A 8 -53.41 -1.76 -99.18
C ILE A 8 -52.50 -2.26 -98.05
N ALA A 9 -51.49 -1.48 -97.68
CA ALA A 9 -50.70 -1.70 -96.47
C ALA A 9 -51.32 -0.88 -95.32
N GLU A 10 -51.71 -1.57 -94.25
CA GLU A 10 -52.10 -0.96 -92.98
C GLU A 10 -50.90 -0.26 -92.30
N PRO A 11 -51.12 0.84 -91.55
CA PRO A 11 -50.08 1.48 -90.76
C PRO A 11 -49.96 0.84 -89.37
N ASP A 12 -48.82 0.21 -89.08
CA ASP A 12 -48.49 -0.33 -87.77
C ASP A 12 -48.06 0.78 -86.79
N GLU A 13 -48.93 1.05 -85.82
CA GLU A 13 -48.66 1.31 -84.41
C GLU A 13 -47.30 1.92 -84.04
N GLN A 14 -47.16 3.22 -84.31
CA GLN A 14 -46.48 4.09 -83.36
C GLN A 14 -47.52 4.55 -82.33
N GLU A 15 -47.53 3.98 -81.13
CA GLU A 15 -47.76 4.70 -79.86
C GLU A 15 -47.75 3.75 -78.64
N LEU A 16 -47.24 4.25 -77.52
CA LEU A 16 -47.17 3.64 -76.18
C LEU A 16 -46.06 2.61 -75.89
N GLU A 17 -44.83 3.08 -75.71
CA GLU A 17 -44.11 2.89 -74.43
C GLU A 17 -42.97 3.90 -74.26
N GLY A 18 -43.35 5.18 -74.26
CA GLY A 18 -42.50 6.27 -73.79
C GLY A 18 -42.67 6.49 -72.29
N ILE A 19 -42.15 5.60 -71.47
CA ILE A 19 -41.92 5.82 -70.03
C ILE A 19 -40.65 5.03 -69.72
N HIS A 20 -39.45 5.54 -70.00
CA HIS A 20 -38.60 6.22 -69.04
C HIS A 20 -37.51 6.98 -69.83
N PRO A 21 -37.26 8.27 -69.60
CA PRO A 21 -36.13 8.93 -70.24
C PRO A 21 -34.81 8.40 -69.65
N PRO A 22 -33.82 7.99 -70.48
CA PRO A 22 -32.49 7.58 -70.03
C PRO A 22 -31.61 8.78 -69.61
N THR A 23 -32.19 9.81 -69.01
CA THR A 23 -31.48 11.06 -68.64
C THR A 23 -31.07 11.12 -67.17
N LEU A 24 -31.00 9.98 -66.48
CA LEU A 24 -30.36 9.87 -65.15
C LEU A 24 -29.01 9.14 -65.19
N GLU A 25 -28.46 8.91 -66.38
CA GLU A 25 -27.03 8.63 -66.53
C GLU A 25 -26.27 9.93 -66.25
N GLN A 26 -26.13 10.25 -64.96
CA GLN A 26 -25.21 11.27 -64.51
C GLN A 26 -23.84 10.82 -64.98
N GLN A 27 -23.37 11.43 -66.06
CA GLN A 27 -22.06 11.24 -66.64
C GLN A 27 -21.04 11.62 -65.57
N ASN A 28 -20.74 10.67 -64.69
CA ASN A 28 -19.77 10.85 -63.64
C ASN A 28 -18.48 11.22 -64.37
N PRO A 29 -17.97 12.45 -64.21
CA PRO A 29 -16.86 12.91 -65.03
C PRO A 29 -15.75 11.88 -64.86
N ALA A 30 -15.40 11.21 -65.98
CA ALA A 30 -14.53 10.04 -65.96
C ALA A 30 -13.17 10.33 -65.30
N VAL A 31 -12.79 11.61 -65.31
CA VAL A 31 -11.62 12.14 -64.61
C VAL A 31 -11.79 12.11 -63.09
N ILE A 32 -12.95 12.52 -62.55
CA ILE A 32 -13.21 12.47 -61.11
C ILE A 32 -13.29 11.03 -60.64
N THR A 33 -13.99 10.14 -61.37
CA THR A 33 -14.04 8.72 -61.00
C THR A 33 -12.67 8.05 -61.11
N TYR A 34 -11.87 8.37 -62.12
CA TYR A 34 -10.49 7.90 -62.23
C TYR A 34 -9.61 8.39 -61.07
N LEU A 35 -9.69 9.68 -60.71
CA LEU A 35 -8.92 10.24 -59.60
C LEU A 35 -9.37 9.66 -58.26
N VAL A 36 -10.68 9.57 -58.02
CA VAL A 36 -11.25 9.00 -56.79
C VAL A 36 -10.87 7.53 -56.68
N THR A 37 -11.06 6.72 -57.73
CA THR A 37 -10.68 5.30 -57.70
C THR A 37 -9.17 5.10 -57.54
N ARG A 38 -8.35 5.97 -58.12
CA ARG A 38 -6.89 5.93 -57.96
C ARG A 38 -6.49 6.25 -56.52
N VAL A 39 -7.03 7.32 -55.92
CA VAL A 39 -6.79 7.70 -54.53
C VAL A 39 -7.34 6.66 -53.57
N LEU A 40 -8.54 6.12 -53.80
CA LEU A 40 -9.09 5.02 -53.00
C LEU A 40 -8.26 3.76 -53.14
N SER A 41 -7.78 3.42 -54.34
CA SER A 41 -6.90 2.27 -54.56
C SER A 41 -5.56 2.44 -53.85
N PHE A 42 -5.03 3.66 -53.79
CA PHE A 42 -3.87 3.96 -52.97
C PHE A 42 -4.23 3.88 -51.48
N LEU A 43 -5.34 4.44 -51.03
CA LEU A 43 -5.74 4.40 -49.63
C LEU A 43 -6.08 2.99 -49.14
N THR A 44 -6.59 2.12 -49.99
CA THR A 44 -6.81 0.70 -49.67
C THR A 44 -5.48 -0.05 -49.66
N ALA A 45 -4.57 0.24 -50.59
CA ALA A 45 -3.23 -0.35 -50.62
C ALA A 45 -2.35 0.10 -49.44
N TYR A 46 -2.53 1.33 -48.94
CA TYR A 46 -1.71 1.95 -47.90
C TYR A 46 -2.43 2.18 -46.56
N GLY A 47 -3.73 1.91 -46.48
CA GLY A 47 -4.55 2.18 -45.29
C GLY A 47 -4.10 1.38 -44.06
N TRP A 48 -3.53 0.20 -44.28
CA TRP A 48 -2.94 -0.60 -43.22
C TRP A 48 -1.71 0.06 -42.57
N TYR A 49 -0.97 0.90 -43.29
CA TYR A 49 0.12 1.68 -42.68
C TYR A 49 -0.41 2.75 -41.74
N ALA A 50 -1.56 3.38 -42.04
CA ALA A 50 -2.18 4.34 -41.13
C ALA A 50 -2.63 3.64 -39.83
N VAL A 51 -3.25 2.47 -39.95
CA VAL A 51 -3.62 1.64 -38.78
C VAL A 51 -2.37 1.17 -38.02
N GLY A 52 -1.32 0.74 -38.73
CA GLY A 52 -0.05 0.34 -38.14
C GLY A 52 0.66 1.50 -37.42
N PHE A 53 0.64 2.70 -37.99
CA PHE A 53 1.23 3.90 -37.38
C PHE A 53 0.46 4.32 -36.12
N LEU A 54 -0.87 4.27 -36.15
CA LEU A 54 -1.69 4.51 -34.95
C LEU A 54 -1.45 3.46 -33.86
N LEU A 55 -1.33 2.18 -34.24
CA LEU A 55 -1.04 1.09 -33.31
C LEU A 55 0.35 1.25 -32.68
N VAL A 56 1.37 1.54 -33.49
CA VAL A 56 2.73 1.80 -33.02
C VAL A 56 2.78 3.05 -32.14
N GLY A 57 2.08 4.12 -32.52
CA GLY A 57 1.96 5.34 -31.72
C GLY A 57 1.30 5.06 -30.36
N PHE A 58 0.23 4.27 -30.32
CA PHE A 58 -0.44 3.87 -29.09
C PHE A 58 0.46 3.01 -28.19
N ILE A 59 1.16 2.03 -28.77
CA ILE A 59 2.13 1.21 -28.04
C ILE A 59 3.28 2.08 -27.51
N ALA A 60 3.82 2.96 -28.34
CA ALA A 60 4.89 3.88 -27.94
C ALA A 60 4.43 4.80 -26.81
N TRP A 61 3.23 5.37 -26.89
CA TRP A 61 2.67 6.22 -25.85
C TRP A 61 2.53 5.49 -24.51
N THR A 62 1.93 4.30 -24.53
CA THR A 62 1.74 3.47 -23.31
C THR A 62 3.07 3.03 -22.68
N TRP A 63 4.12 2.82 -23.49
CA TRP A 63 5.46 2.50 -23.00
C TRP A 63 6.27 3.71 -22.54
N LEU A 64 6.10 4.85 -23.20
CA LEU A 64 6.91 6.05 -22.97
C LEU A 64 6.37 6.87 -21.80
N GLU A 65 5.05 6.89 -21.58
CA GLU A 65 4.42 7.52 -20.42
C GLU A 65 5.08 7.16 -19.07
N PRO A 66 5.21 5.87 -18.69
CA PRO A 66 5.80 5.52 -17.40
C PRO A 66 7.28 5.90 -17.32
N LYS A 67 8.00 5.89 -18.46
CA LYS A 67 9.43 6.28 -18.50
C LYS A 67 9.59 7.78 -18.32
N ILE A 68 8.79 8.59 -19.00
CA ILE A 68 8.79 10.06 -18.86
C ILE A 68 8.39 10.45 -17.45
N LYS A 69 7.31 9.87 -16.91
CA LYS A 69 6.85 10.12 -15.52
C LYS A 69 7.95 9.79 -14.50
N ARG A 70 8.63 8.65 -14.65
CA ARG A 70 9.76 8.26 -13.77
C ARG A 70 10.95 9.21 -13.89
N TRP A 71 11.28 9.65 -15.11
CA TRP A 71 12.38 10.59 -15.33
C TRP A 71 12.08 11.97 -14.75
N LEU A 72 10.84 12.46 -14.93
CA LEU A 72 10.40 13.72 -14.35
C LEU A 72 10.42 13.66 -12.82
N LYS A 73 9.84 12.60 -12.25
CA LYS A 73 9.86 12.39 -10.80
C LYS A 73 11.29 12.33 -10.25
N LYS A 74 12.19 11.62 -10.93
CA LYS A 74 13.60 11.56 -10.52
C LYS A 74 14.24 12.95 -10.53
N ARG A 75 13.92 13.80 -11.51
CA ARG A 75 14.41 15.19 -11.54
C ARG A 75 13.88 16.03 -10.39
N GLU A 76 12.61 15.87 -10.05
CA GLU A 76 12.00 16.52 -8.88
C GLU A 76 12.69 16.06 -7.59
N ASP A 77 12.82 14.74 -7.40
CA ASP A 77 13.51 14.14 -6.25
C ASP A 77 14.98 14.63 -6.15
N ASP A 78 15.70 14.72 -7.27
CA ASP A 78 17.08 15.21 -7.32
C ASP A 78 17.17 16.72 -6.99
N GLN A 79 16.17 17.51 -7.38
CA GLN A 79 16.07 18.94 -7.03
C GLN A 79 15.77 19.12 -5.54
N GLU A 80 14.79 18.38 -5.02
CA GLU A 80 14.45 18.39 -3.59
C GLU A 80 15.64 17.93 -2.73
N ALA A 81 16.36 16.89 -3.15
CA ALA A 81 17.57 16.44 -2.48
C ALA A 81 18.68 17.51 -2.53
N ALA A 82 18.85 18.19 -3.66
CA ALA A 82 19.81 19.28 -3.78
C ALA A 82 19.45 20.48 -2.88
N GLU A 83 18.17 20.82 -2.77
CA GLU A 83 17.69 21.85 -1.84
C GLU A 83 17.89 21.43 -0.38
N TYR A 84 17.60 20.18 -0.04
CA TYR A 84 17.87 19.63 1.29
C TYR A 84 19.37 19.68 1.64
N HIS A 85 20.26 19.43 0.67
CA HIS A 85 21.71 19.46 0.86
C HIS A 85 22.29 20.88 0.92
N LYS A 86 21.69 21.85 0.21
CA LYS A 86 22.14 23.25 0.19
C LYS A 86 21.73 24.03 1.44
N ASN A 87 20.67 23.60 2.12
CA ASN A 87 20.12 24.30 3.27
C ASN A 87 20.65 23.70 4.60
N PRO A 88 21.69 24.29 5.21
CA PRO A 88 22.20 23.82 6.51
C PRO A 88 21.15 23.91 7.63
N ASP A 89 20.17 24.81 7.49
CA ASP A 89 19.09 25.02 8.46
C ASP A 89 18.17 23.81 8.61
N ILE A 90 17.97 23.03 7.54
CA ILE A 90 17.12 21.83 7.59
C ILE A 90 17.81 20.74 8.41
N LEU A 91 19.13 20.61 8.29
CA LEU A 91 19.92 19.71 9.12
C LEU A 91 19.85 20.13 10.59
N LEU A 92 19.99 21.43 10.87
CA LEU A 92 19.89 21.96 12.23
C LEU A 92 18.51 21.71 12.84
N ALA A 93 17.43 21.98 12.11
CA ALA A 93 16.07 21.72 12.55
C ALA A 93 15.84 20.23 12.86
N ARG A 94 16.40 19.34 12.02
CA ARG A 94 16.37 17.89 12.26
C ARG A 94 17.12 17.51 13.54
N HIS A 95 18.31 18.05 13.76
CA HIS A 95 19.09 17.80 14.97
C HIS A 95 18.35 18.29 16.22
N GLN A 96 17.79 19.50 16.17
CA GLN A 96 16.98 20.07 17.26
C GLN A 96 15.75 19.19 17.57
N ALA A 97 15.05 18.71 16.54
CA ALA A 97 13.90 17.82 16.74
C ALA A 97 14.29 16.50 17.43
N LEU A 98 15.45 15.94 17.06
CA LEU A 98 15.99 14.74 17.71
C LEU A 98 16.39 15.01 19.17
N ASP A 99 17.01 16.15 19.45
CA ASP A 99 17.40 16.52 20.81
C ASP A 99 16.19 16.76 21.70
N VAL A 100 15.15 17.42 21.19
CA VAL A 100 13.86 17.57 21.89
C VAL A 100 13.22 16.21 22.17
N ALA A 101 13.23 15.29 21.21
CA ALA A 101 12.70 13.94 21.41
C ALA A 101 13.49 13.18 22.49
N ARG A 102 14.81 13.32 22.52
CA ARG A 102 15.67 12.73 23.54
C ARG A 102 15.40 13.32 24.92
N GLN A 103 15.25 14.63 25.03
CA GLN A 103 14.91 15.31 26.29
C GLN A 103 13.57 14.84 26.83
N ARG A 104 12.52 14.77 25.99
CA ARG A 104 11.20 14.24 26.40
C ARG A 104 11.29 12.81 26.93
N MET A 105 12.09 11.96 26.30
CA MET A 105 12.30 10.58 26.77
C MET A 105 13.02 10.54 28.11
N GLN A 106 14.04 11.38 28.31
CA GLN A 106 14.75 11.49 29.59
C GLN A 106 13.83 12.00 30.70
N GLU A 107 12.98 12.99 30.43
CA GLU A 107 12.00 13.48 31.39
C GLU A 107 11.01 12.40 31.82
N GLN A 108 10.50 11.61 30.88
CA GLN A 108 9.61 10.48 31.20
C GLN A 108 10.33 9.43 32.07
N TYR A 109 11.58 9.11 31.74
CA TYR A 109 12.38 8.18 32.54
C TYR A 109 12.64 8.71 33.95
N ASN A 110 12.99 10.00 34.07
CA ASN A 110 13.22 10.64 35.36
C ASN A 110 11.94 10.66 36.20
N LYS A 111 10.77 11.00 35.62
CA LYS A 111 9.48 10.94 36.30
C LYS A 111 9.18 9.53 36.84
N ALA A 112 9.34 8.50 36.00
CA ALA A 112 9.15 7.12 36.42
C ALA A 112 10.14 6.70 37.52
N ALA A 113 11.38 7.18 37.45
CA ALA A 113 12.39 6.95 38.49
C ALA A 113 11.97 7.56 39.83
N TYR A 114 11.54 8.83 39.84
CA TYR A 114 11.04 9.50 41.05
C TYR A 114 9.84 8.78 41.66
N GLU A 115 8.83 8.44 40.86
CA GLU A 115 7.67 7.68 41.36
C GLU A 115 8.08 6.33 41.97
N SER A 116 9.06 5.65 41.37
CA SER A 116 9.54 4.36 41.90
C SER A 116 10.26 4.52 43.23
N LEU A 117 11.02 5.61 43.40
CA LEU A 117 11.72 5.93 44.64
C LEU A 117 10.73 6.29 45.75
N GLU A 118 9.70 7.08 45.44
CA GLU A 118 8.63 7.40 46.38
C GLU A 118 7.87 6.14 46.82
N LYS A 119 7.47 5.29 45.86
CA LYS A 119 6.82 4.00 46.15
C LYS A 119 7.71 3.10 47.02
N LYS A 120 9.03 3.12 46.83
CA LYS A 120 9.98 2.37 47.68
C LYS A 120 10.01 2.92 49.10
N LYS A 121 10.12 4.24 49.27
CA LYS A 121 10.12 4.89 50.59
C LYS A 121 8.84 4.57 51.38
N VAL A 122 7.67 4.72 50.74
CA VAL A 122 6.37 4.40 51.36
C VAL A 122 6.30 2.92 51.77
N LYS A 123 6.82 2.00 50.94
CA LYS A 123 6.86 0.57 51.30
C LYS A 123 7.81 0.28 52.46
N GLU A 124 8.93 1.00 52.56
CA GLU A 124 9.87 0.86 53.67
C GLU A 124 9.29 1.40 54.98
N GLU A 125 8.58 2.52 54.95
CA GLU A 125 7.89 3.09 56.12
C GLU A 125 6.78 2.17 56.60
N LYS A 126 5.91 1.67 55.71
CA LYS A 126 4.89 0.68 56.07
C LYS A 126 5.49 -0.58 56.70
N LYS A 127 6.59 -1.09 56.14
CA LYS A 127 7.32 -2.23 56.73
C LYS A 127 7.90 -1.90 58.11
N ARG A 128 8.24 -0.66 58.40
CA ARG A 128 8.70 -0.24 59.74
C ARG A 128 7.52 -0.18 60.70
N GLU A 129 6.40 0.41 60.28
CA GLU A 129 5.16 0.45 61.07
C GLU A 129 4.64 -0.96 61.38
N ASP A 130 4.57 -1.84 60.38
CA ASP A 130 4.15 -3.23 60.55
C ASP A 130 5.03 -3.97 61.56
N LYS A 131 6.35 -3.76 61.52
CA LYS A 131 7.29 -4.34 62.50
C LYS A 131 7.06 -3.82 63.92
N ILE A 132 6.79 -2.52 64.07
CA ILE A 132 6.49 -1.92 65.38
C ILE A 132 5.16 -2.47 65.91
N ALA A 133 4.12 -2.49 65.08
CA ALA A 133 2.80 -3.00 65.45
C ALA A 133 2.85 -4.50 65.79
N GLU A 134 3.62 -5.29 65.04
CA GLU A 134 3.83 -6.70 65.34
C GLU A 134 4.58 -6.90 66.66
N TRP A 135 5.61 -6.09 66.93
CA TRP A 135 6.34 -6.13 68.19
C TRP A 135 5.46 -5.74 69.39
N GLU A 136 4.65 -4.68 69.26
CA GLU A 136 3.67 -4.26 70.29
C GLU A 136 2.59 -5.33 70.53
N ARG A 137 2.15 -5.99 69.46
CA ARG A 137 1.19 -7.10 69.52
C ARG A 137 1.76 -8.32 70.26
N MET A 138 3.03 -8.64 70.02
CA MET A 138 3.77 -9.67 70.77
C MET A 138 3.89 -9.29 72.26
N GLN A 139 4.28 -8.04 72.55
CA GLN A 139 4.44 -7.56 73.93
C GLN A 139 3.12 -7.55 74.72
N SER A 140 2.01 -7.24 74.05
CA SER A 140 0.67 -7.22 74.66
C SER A 140 -0.04 -8.59 74.63
N GLY A 141 0.66 -9.67 74.29
CA GLY A 141 0.18 -11.05 74.40
C GLY A 141 -0.87 -11.47 73.37
N LYS A 142 -1.18 -10.63 72.36
CA LYS A 142 -2.14 -11.00 71.30
C LYS A 142 -1.43 -11.90 70.28
N GLY A 143 -1.42 -13.22 70.49
CA GLY A 143 -0.80 -14.21 69.57
C GLY A 143 -1.39 -14.19 68.15
N HIS A 144 -0.62 -14.57 67.13
CA HIS A 144 -1.01 -14.56 65.69
C HIS A 144 -2.26 -15.43 65.44
N LYS A 145 -3.36 -14.81 65.01
CA LYS A 145 -4.57 -15.57 64.65
C LYS A 145 -4.40 -16.10 63.24
N LEU A 146 -4.56 -17.40 63.05
CA LEU A 146 -4.62 -18.02 61.72
C LEU A 146 -5.78 -17.38 60.96
N LYS A 147 -5.51 -16.80 59.80
CA LYS A 147 -6.52 -16.17 58.96
C LYS A 147 -7.27 -17.27 58.22
N ASP A 148 -8.54 -17.49 58.57
CA ASP A 148 -9.40 -18.47 57.91
C ASP A 148 -9.54 -18.13 56.42
N LYS A 149 -9.36 -19.16 55.60
CA LYS A 149 -9.18 -19.08 54.14
C LYS A 149 -10.47 -18.75 53.35
N SER A 150 -11.50 -18.22 54.02
CA SER A 150 -12.84 -18.01 53.46
C SER A 150 -13.15 -16.57 53.02
N SER A 151 -12.29 -15.58 53.33
CA SER A 151 -12.52 -14.16 52.94
C SER A 151 -11.47 -13.57 52.00
N ALA A 152 -10.48 -14.36 51.56
CA ALA A 152 -9.38 -13.88 50.70
C ALA A 152 -9.67 -13.96 49.18
N SER A 153 -10.94 -13.96 48.76
CA SER A 153 -11.32 -14.18 47.35
C SER A 153 -11.80 -12.93 46.58
N VAL A 154 -11.83 -11.72 47.15
CA VAL A 154 -12.46 -10.55 46.46
C VAL A 154 -11.54 -9.33 46.27
N SER A 155 -10.30 -9.34 46.75
CA SER A 155 -9.37 -8.24 46.46
C SER A 155 -7.97 -8.78 46.23
N ASP A 156 -7.38 -8.39 45.11
CA ASP A 156 -6.03 -8.75 44.63
C ASP A 156 -5.90 -10.09 43.89
N ALA A 157 -6.68 -10.21 42.81
CA ALA A 157 -6.31 -11.07 41.69
C ALA A 157 -5.13 -10.46 40.90
N ASN A 158 -3.94 -10.38 41.49
CA ASN A 158 -2.69 -10.35 40.72
C ASN A 158 -1.45 -10.67 41.59
N SER A 159 -1.32 -11.90 42.10
CA SER A 159 -0.02 -12.56 42.38
C SER A 159 -0.19 -14.00 42.88
N THR A 160 -0.06 -14.94 41.93
CA THR A 160 0.69 -16.21 42.00
C THR A 160 0.52 -17.19 43.18
N SER A 161 -0.01 -18.36 42.77
CA SER A 161 0.30 -19.74 43.19
C SER A 161 -0.38 -20.37 44.40
N SER A 162 -1.29 -21.31 44.12
CA SER A 162 -1.42 -22.56 44.87
C SER A 162 -2.01 -23.67 44.00
N ASN A 163 -1.37 -24.83 44.05
CA ASN A 163 -1.84 -26.10 43.49
C ASN A 163 -3.20 -26.50 44.09
N SER A 164 -4.15 -26.86 43.22
CA SER A 164 -5.20 -27.85 43.53
C SER A 164 -5.68 -28.47 42.21
N ALA A 165 -5.96 -29.76 42.28
CA ALA A 165 -6.27 -30.61 41.15
C ALA A 165 -7.67 -30.33 40.59
N LYS A 166 -7.78 -30.50 39.27
CA LYS A 166 -9.00 -30.70 38.47
C LYS A 166 -9.74 -29.42 38.08
N ASP A 167 -9.27 -28.79 37.01
CA ASP A 167 -9.77 -29.00 35.65
C ASP A 167 -8.60 -28.77 34.70
N LYS A 168 -8.54 -29.46 33.55
CA LYS A 168 -7.47 -29.26 32.56
C LYS A 168 -7.91 -28.20 31.55
N PRO A 169 -7.57 -26.91 31.71
CA PRO A 169 -7.53 -26.02 30.56
C PRO A 169 -6.26 -26.30 29.76
N ALA A 170 -6.39 -26.17 28.44
CA ALA A 170 -5.38 -26.49 27.44
C ALA A 170 -3.95 -26.09 27.85
N THR A 171 -3.05 -27.05 27.70
CA THR A 171 -1.59 -26.95 27.77
C THR A 171 -1.09 -25.52 27.53
N LYS A 172 -0.65 -24.85 28.60
CA LYS A 172 0.18 -23.65 28.48
C LYS A 172 1.32 -24.00 27.52
N PRO A 173 1.64 -23.16 26.52
CA PRO A 173 2.76 -23.47 25.64
C PRO A 173 3.98 -23.65 26.54
N ARG A 174 4.57 -24.86 26.50
CA ARG A 174 5.86 -25.11 27.13
C ARG A 174 6.77 -23.97 26.67
N MET A 175 7.42 -23.28 27.62
CA MET A 175 8.51 -22.36 27.28
C MET A 175 9.37 -23.07 26.24
N ARG A 176 9.73 -22.33 25.18
CA ARG A 176 10.37 -22.87 23.98
C ARG A 176 11.43 -23.92 24.37
N PRO A 177 11.56 -25.04 23.64
CA PRO A 177 12.49 -26.10 24.01
C PRO A 177 13.95 -25.64 24.19
N GLU A 178 14.31 -24.44 23.73
CA GLU A 178 15.64 -23.82 23.86
C GLU A 178 15.75 -22.78 25.01
N TYR A 179 14.69 -22.57 25.80
CA TYR A 179 14.69 -21.58 26.88
C TYR A 179 15.32 -22.15 28.16
N ASN A 180 16.52 -21.68 28.50
CA ASN A 180 17.17 -21.97 29.78
C ASN A 180 16.89 -20.85 30.80
N PRO A 181 16.26 -21.12 31.96
CA PRO A 181 15.90 -20.09 32.94
C PRO A 181 17.11 -19.42 33.62
N LEU A 182 18.30 -20.02 33.55
CA LEU A 182 19.52 -19.46 34.13
C LEU A 182 20.31 -18.60 33.13
N THR A 183 20.22 -18.91 31.83
CA THR A 183 21.04 -18.25 30.78
C THR A 183 20.22 -17.52 29.72
N GLY A 184 18.89 -17.57 29.78
CA GLY A 184 18.02 -17.10 28.69
C GLY A 184 18.17 -17.97 27.44
N ASP A 185 17.35 -17.68 26.42
CA ASP A 185 17.36 -18.34 25.11
C ASP A 185 18.77 -18.25 24.48
N THR A 186 19.56 -19.32 24.57
CA THR A 186 20.86 -19.44 23.90
C THR A 186 20.68 -20.07 22.52
N GLY A 187 19.55 -19.81 21.86
CA GLY A 187 19.28 -20.13 20.47
C GLY A 187 19.51 -18.89 19.59
N ALA A 188 20.35 -19.01 18.56
CA ALA A 188 20.94 -17.93 17.78
C ALA A 188 19.99 -17.10 16.88
N SER A 189 18.73 -16.85 17.27
CA SER A 189 17.76 -16.25 16.33
C SER A 189 16.66 -15.33 16.91
N SER A 190 16.76 -14.85 18.15
CA SER A 190 15.93 -13.71 18.54
C SER A 190 16.74 -12.75 19.41
N CYS A 191 16.82 -11.49 18.98
CA CYS A 191 17.52 -10.39 19.67
C CYS A 191 19.07 -10.38 19.58
N ARG A 192 19.63 -10.46 18.37
CA ARG A 192 20.91 -9.76 18.07
C ARG A 192 20.62 -8.55 17.21
N TRP A 193 20.25 -7.44 17.83
CA TRP A 193 20.49 -6.15 17.19
C TRP A 193 22.00 -5.92 17.22
N ARG A 194 22.68 -6.21 16.11
CA ARG A 194 24.03 -5.71 15.85
C ARG A 194 23.88 -4.56 14.85
N PRO A 195 24.43 -3.37 15.11
CA PRO A 195 24.52 -2.37 14.07
C PRO A 195 25.27 -2.99 12.89
N THR A 196 24.74 -2.81 11.68
CA THR A 196 25.40 -3.26 10.45
C THR A 196 26.82 -2.71 10.45
N GLY A 197 27.82 -3.58 10.33
CA GLY A 197 29.21 -3.16 10.19
C GLY A 197 29.30 -2.20 9.00
N ARG A 198 29.89 -1.02 9.21
CA ARG A 198 30.23 -0.11 8.12
C ARG A 198 31.18 -0.86 7.19
N GLY A 199 30.65 -1.40 6.09
CA GLY A 199 31.46 -1.94 5.00
C GLY A 199 32.32 -0.83 4.41
N PRO A 200 33.47 -1.17 3.82
CA PRO A 200 34.38 -0.19 3.25
C PRO A 200 33.65 0.61 2.16
N SER A 201 33.80 1.92 2.22
CA SER A 201 33.37 2.85 1.17
C SER A 201 33.94 2.39 -0.17
N GLY A 202 33.07 2.05 -1.12
CA GLY A 202 33.43 2.04 -2.52
C GLY A 202 33.69 3.48 -2.95
N GLY A 203 34.97 3.86 -3.01
CA GLY A 203 35.40 5.08 -3.65
C GLY A 203 35.14 4.99 -5.15
N GLY A 204 34.58 6.08 -5.71
CA GLY A 204 34.70 6.39 -7.13
C GLY A 204 36.02 7.06 -7.45
#